data_AF-A0A351Y8R6-F1
#
_entry.id   AF-A0A351Y8R6-F1
#
_cell.length_a   1.000
_cell.length_b   1.000
_cell.length_c   1.000
_cell.angle_alpha   90.00
_cell.angle_beta   90.00
_cell.angle_gamma   90.00
#
_symmetry.space_group_name_H-M   'P 1'
#
loop_
_entity.id
_entity.type
_entity.pdbx_description
1 polymer ?
#
loop_
_entity_poly.entity_id
_entity_poly.type
_entity_poly.pdbx_seq_one_letter_code
_entity_poly.pdbx_strand_id
1 'polypeptide(L)'
;MKPLTGEEIRRLWIRFFESKGHKYIPGVSLIPEGDKSLLWVNAGVTGLKKYFDGSEIPPCRRIVNVQKSIRTNDIENVGHTARHHTFFEMLGNFSIGDYFRNEVIPWAYELLTDEKTGFGLPKEKIYVTYNPDDKATYELWKKQGIDPSHLIPLEGNFWQIGEGPCGPNTEVFFDRGEKYDPKKLGKKLLEDDIENDRFIELWGIVFSQYNAENGVPRKDYKELPSKNIDTGAGLERIACILQGTETNFETDLFKPIIEEVERMSRKKYEGENLLPFRVIADHARCLTFALNDGAYFSNEGRGYVLRRIVRRAMRFGQ
;
A
#
# COMPACT_ATOMS: atom_id res chain seq x y z
N MET A 1 -22.28 2.77 -1.45
CA MET A 1 -20.90 2.83 -2.00
C MET A 1 -20.97 2.59 -3.51
N LYS A 2 -20.43 3.51 -4.29
CA LYS A 2 -20.39 3.38 -5.76
C LYS A 2 -19.21 2.46 -6.13
N PRO A 3 -19.42 1.38 -6.89
CA PRO A 3 -18.29 0.57 -7.35
C PRO A 3 -17.44 1.41 -8.31
N LEU A 4 -16.15 1.50 -8.03
CA LEU A 4 -15.16 2.15 -8.88
C LEU A 4 -14.18 1.10 -9.41
N THR A 5 -13.85 1.20 -10.70
CA THR A 5 -12.75 0.46 -11.32
C THR A 5 -11.40 0.88 -10.76
N GLY A 6 -10.38 0.04 -10.86
CA GLY A 6 -9.02 0.39 -10.46
C GLY A 6 -8.51 1.67 -11.15
N GLU A 7 -8.90 1.88 -12.41
CA GLU A 7 -8.57 3.10 -13.15
C GLU A 7 -9.27 4.34 -12.59
N GLU A 8 -10.56 4.24 -12.25
CA GLU A 8 -11.28 5.33 -11.59
C GLU A 8 -10.70 5.67 -10.23
N ILE A 9 -10.26 4.66 -9.46
CA ILE A 9 -9.60 4.85 -8.16
C ILE A 9 -8.29 5.61 -8.32
N ARG A 10 -7.41 5.20 -9.24
CA ARG A 10 -6.15 5.93 -9.53
C ARG A 10 -6.43 7.39 -9.87
N ARG A 11 -7.38 7.64 -10.78
CA ARG A 11 -7.72 9.00 -11.22
C ARG A 11 -8.32 9.85 -10.11
N LEU A 12 -9.20 9.27 -9.29
CA LEU A 12 -9.80 9.95 -8.16
C LEU A 12 -8.72 10.36 -7.16
N TRP A 13 -7.80 9.46 -6.82
CA TRP A 13 -6.68 9.74 -5.93
C TRP A 13 -5.83 10.91 -6.43
N ILE A 14 -5.39 10.86 -7.70
CA ILE A 14 -4.56 11.90 -8.30
C ILE A 14 -5.31 13.25 -8.28
N ARG A 15 -6.54 13.29 -8.80
CA ARG A 15 -7.33 14.52 -8.89
C ARG A 15 -7.66 15.12 -7.53
N PHE A 16 -7.95 14.27 -6.54
CA PHE A 16 -8.21 14.71 -5.17
C PHE A 16 -7.01 15.48 -4.64
N PHE A 17 -5.80 14.94 -4.74
CA PHE A 17 -4.59 15.62 -4.26
C PHE A 17 -4.15 16.79 -5.15
N GLU A 18 -4.35 16.73 -6.47
CA GLU A 18 -4.16 17.90 -7.33
C GLU A 18 -5.05 19.08 -6.89
N SER A 19 -6.28 18.82 -6.47
CA SER A 19 -7.17 19.84 -5.90
C SER A 19 -6.66 20.44 -4.57
N LYS A 20 -5.76 19.75 -3.87
CA LYS A 20 -5.06 20.23 -2.65
C LYS A 20 -3.67 20.82 -2.95
N GLY A 21 -3.35 21.02 -4.23
CA GLY A 21 -2.11 21.65 -4.70
C GLY A 21 -0.93 20.70 -4.89
N HIS A 22 -1.16 19.39 -4.88
CA HIS A 22 -0.13 18.42 -5.25
C HIS A 22 0.10 18.43 -6.76
N LYS A 23 1.35 18.26 -7.16
CA LYS A 23 1.70 18.03 -8.56
C LYS A 23 1.77 16.53 -8.82
N TYR A 24 1.09 16.07 -9.87
CA TYR A 24 1.29 14.70 -10.34
C TYR A 24 2.72 14.53 -10.89
N ILE A 25 3.45 13.56 -10.35
CA ILE A 25 4.74 13.11 -10.86
C ILE A 25 4.63 11.60 -11.10
N PRO A 26 4.96 11.08 -12.30
CA PRO A 26 4.92 9.65 -12.54
C PRO A 26 5.77 8.87 -11.52
N GLY A 27 5.32 7.66 -11.18
CA GLY A 27 6.12 6.73 -10.40
C GLY A 27 7.43 6.38 -11.12
N VAL A 28 8.44 5.97 -10.35
CA VAL A 28 9.75 5.57 -10.88
C VAL A 28 9.74 4.12 -11.38
N SER A 29 10.80 3.74 -12.09
CA SER A 29 11.06 2.35 -12.50
C SER A 29 11.04 1.40 -11.30
N LEU A 30 10.62 0.14 -11.52
CA LEU A 30 10.77 -0.93 -10.54
C LEU A 30 12.23 -1.19 -10.18
N ILE A 31 13.17 -0.88 -11.08
CA ILE A 31 14.61 -0.97 -10.85
C ILE A 31 15.05 0.33 -10.17
N PRO A 32 15.55 0.29 -8.92
CA PRO A 32 16.05 1.47 -8.23
C PRO A 32 17.21 2.11 -9.00
N GLU A 33 17.12 3.41 -9.24
CA GLU A 33 18.21 4.23 -9.77
C GLU A 33 18.96 4.86 -8.60
N GLY A 34 20.28 4.67 -8.53
CA GLY A 34 21.13 5.31 -7.52
C GLY A 34 21.10 4.69 -6.11
N ASP A 35 20.16 3.79 -5.79
CA ASP A 35 20.10 3.09 -4.50
C ASP A 35 20.58 1.63 -4.64
N LYS A 36 21.82 1.35 -4.21
CA LYS A 36 22.41 0.00 -4.24
C LYS A 36 21.90 -0.92 -3.13
N SER A 37 21.22 -0.37 -2.11
CA SER A 37 20.69 -1.15 -0.99
C SER A 37 19.37 -1.86 -1.34
N LEU A 38 18.66 -1.37 -2.36
CA LEU A 38 17.35 -1.89 -2.74
C LEU A 38 17.40 -2.82 -3.94
N LEU A 39 16.80 -4.00 -3.78
CA LEU A 39 16.62 -4.92 -4.90
C LEU A 39 15.51 -4.45 -5.84
N TRP A 40 14.38 -3.98 -5.33
CA TRP A 40 13.27 -3.46 -6.11
C TRP A 40 12.70 -2.22 -5.42
N VAL A 41 12.08 -1.33 -6.19
CA VAL A 41 11.21 -0.30 -5.62
C VAL A 41 10.01 -1.00 -5.00
N ASN A 42 9.80 -0.79 -3.71
CA ASN A 42 8.82 -1.50 -2.88
C ASN A 42 7.81 -0.56 -2.18
N ALA A 43 8.00 0.75 -2.33
CA ALA A 43 7.14 1.80 -1.80
C ALA A 43 7.23 3.08 -2.64
N GLY A 44 6.23 3.96 -2.52
CA GLY A 44 6.17 5.26 -3.20
C GLY A 44 7.34 6.18 -2.86
N VAL A 45 7.74 6.23 -1.60
CA VAL A 45 8.82 7.10 -1.11
C VAL A 45 10.21 6.72 -1.65
N THR A 46 10.41 5.49 -2.14
CA THR A 46 11.72 5.03 -2.60
C THR A 46 12.31 5.95 -3.67
N GLY A 47 11.51 6.38 -4.64
CA GLY A 47 11.95 7.31 -5.69
C GLY A 47 12.13 8.76 -5.22
N LEU A 48 11.70 9.07 -3.99
CA LEU A 48 11.67 10.42 -3.41
C LEU A 48 12.64 10.58 -2.23
N LYS A 49 13.36 9.52 -1.82
CA LYS A 49 14.27 9.53 -0.65
C LYS A 49 15.20 10.75 -0.61
N LYS A 50 15.83 11.04 -1.75
CA LYS A 50 16.76 12.17 -1.95
C LYS A 50 16.16 13.56 -1.68
N TYR A 51 14.83 13.69 -1.79
CA TYR A 51 14.12 14.93 -1.45
C TYR A 51 13.82 15.00 0.04
N PHE A 52 13.52 13.86 0.66
CA PHE A 52 13.21 13.76 2.10
C PHE A 52 14.44 13.95 2.97
N ASP A 53 15.58 13.37 2.56
CA ASP A 53 16.87 13.52 3.25
C ASP A 53 17.57 14.86 2.94
N GLY A 54 17.04 15.65 2.00
CA GLY A 54 17.53 16.97 1.63
C GLY A 54 18.76 16.98 0.70
N SER A 55 19.18 15.81 0.19
CA SER A 55 20.28 15.71 -0.78
C SER A 55 19.97 16.41 -2.10
N GLU A 56 18.70 16.47 -2.48
CA GLU A 56 18.23 17.18 -3.67
C GLU A 56 17.01 18.07 -3.34
N ILE A 57 16.90 19.19 -4.05
CA ILE A 57 15.73 20.07 -3.97
C ILE A 57 14.61 19.48 -4.84
N PRO A 58 13.42 19.20 -4.28
CA PRO A 58 12.33 18.64 -5.09
C PRO A 58 11.80 19.68 -6.09
N PRO A 59 11.30 19.25 -7.26
CA PRO A 59 10.69 20.15 -8.24
C PRO A 59 9.41 20.82 -7.72
N CYS A 60 8.78 20.25 -6.69
CA CYS A 60 7.66 20.80 -5.95
C CYS A 60 7.57 20.13 -4.57
N ARG A 61 7.05 20.83 -3.56
CA ARG A 61 6.98 20.31 -2.19
C ARG A 61 5.80 19.37 -1.93
N ARG A 62 4.81 19.34 -2.84
CA ARG A 62 3.62 18.47 -2.75
C ARG A 62 3.55 17.61 -3.99
N ILE A 63 3.61 16.29 -3.82
CA ILE A 63 3.67 15.32 -4.93
C ILE A 63 2.56 14.30 -4.76
N VAL A 64 1.87 13.94 -5.85
CA VAL A 64 0.97 12.78 -5.88
C VAL A 64 1.42 11.84 -6.98
N ASN A 65 1.41 10.53 -6.72
CA ASN A 65 1.76 9.52 -7.72
C ASN A 65 1.04 8.19 -7.51
N VAL A 66 1.25 7.29 -8.46
CA VAL A 66 0.91 5.87 -8.37
C VAL A 66 2.18 5.09 -8.67
N GLN A 67 2.74 4.45 -7.66
CA GLN A 67 4.02 3.76 -7.75
C GLN A 67 3.81 2.26 -7.94
N LYS A 68 4.35 1.73 -9.04
CA LYS A 68 4.55 0.28 -9.22
C LYS A 68 5.55 -0.23 -8.18
N SER A 69 5.19 -1.27 -7.45
CA SER A 69 6.01 -1.80 -6.36
C SER A 69 6.16 -3.32 -6.46
N ILE A 70 7.36 -3.83 -6.14
CA ILE A 70 7.61 -5.26 -5.96
C ILE A 70 8.05 -5.53 -4.51
N ARG A 71 7.35 -6.45 -3.84
CA ARG A 71 7.71 -6.95 -2.50
C ARG A 71 8.01 -8.43 -2.54
N THR A 72 9.29 -8.78 -2.40
CA THR A 72 9.74 -10.17 -2.51
C THR A 72 9.45 -11.00 -1.26
N ASN A 73 9.28 -10.35 -0.10
CA ASN A 73 8.89 -10.97 1.16
C ASN A 73 7.45 -11.52 1.11
N ASP A 74 6.60 -10.95 0.26
CA ASP A 74 5.19 -11.32 0.16
C ASP A 74 4.94 -12.46 -0.85
N ILE A 75 5.97 -12.90 -1.58
CA ILE A 75 5.86 -13.94 -2.62
C ILE A 75 5.22 -15.23 -2.10
N GLU A 76 5.57 -15.68 -0.88
CA GLU A 76 4.98 -16.89 -0.29
C GLU A 76 3.53 -16.71 0.17
N ASN A 77 3.08 -15.47 0.39
CA ASN A 77 1.70 -15.15 0.79
C ASN A 77 0.73 -15.04 -0.41
N VAL A 78 1.27 -14.91 -1.64
CA VAL A 78 0.48 -14.75 -2.86
C VAL A 78 -0.44 -15.94 -3.07
N GLY A 79 -1.73 -15.65 -3.25
CA GLY A 79 -2.79 -16.63 -3.49
C GLY A 79 -3.29 -17.36 -2.24
N HIS A 80 -2.52 -17.34 -1.15
CA HIS A 80 -2.92 -17.86 0.17
C HIS A 80 -3.71 -16.85 0.99
N THR A 81 -3.36 -15.57 0.88
CA THR A 81 -4.08 -14.47 1.54
C THR A 81 -4.94 -13.71 0.54
N ALA A 82 -5.93 -12.96 1.03
CA ALA A 82 -6.84 -12.19 0.18
C ALA A 82 -6.20 -10.92 -0.44
N ARG A 83 -5.03 -10.49 0.05
CA ARG A 83 -4.53 -9.12 -0.15
C ARG A 83 -3.06 -8.95 -0.53
N HIS A 84 -2.24 -9.99 -0.46
CA HIS A 84 -0.81 -9.91 -0.77
C HIS A 84 -0.51 -10.23 -2.23
N HIS A 85 0.39 -9.43 -2.80
CA HIS A 85 0.83 -9.51 -4.20
C HIS A 85 2.35 -9.40 -4.25
N THR A 86 2.97 -10.02 -5.25
CA THR A 86 4.38 -9.76 -5.56
C THR A 86 4.51 -8.37 -6.15
N PHE A 87 3.59 -8.02 -7.06
CA PHE A 87 3.51 -6.73 -7.73
C PHE A 87 2.19 -6.04 -7.37
N PHE A 88 2.25 -4.78 -6.98
CA PHE A 88 1.07 -3.98 -6.66
C PHE A 88 1.33 -2.50 -6.95
N GLU A 89 0.25 -1.73 -6.94
CA GLU A 89 0.32 -0.28 -7.10
C GLU A 89 0.06 0.42 -5.77
N MET A 90 0.98 1.31 -5.40
CA MET A 90 0.88 2.14 -4.21
C MET A 90 0.47 3.55 -4.61
N LEU A 91 -0.72 3.96 -4.21
CA LEU A 91 -1.19 5.34 -4.34
C LEU A 91 -0.52 6.18 -3.25
N GLY A 92 0.17 7.24 -3.63
CA GLY A 92 0.95 8.05 -2.68
C GLY A 92 0.70 9.54 -2.84
N ASN A 93 0.62 10.25 -1.72
CA ASN A 93 0.73 11.70 -1.65
C ASN A 93 1.82 12.08 -0.64
N PHE A 94 2.68 13.03 -1.03
CA PHE A 94 3.89 13.35 -0.29
C PHE A 94 3.97 14.84 -0.01
N SER A 95 4.44 15.16 1.20
CA SER A 95 4.83 16.50 1.62
C SER A 95 6.32 16.51 1.91
N ILE A 96 7.06 17.39 1.23
CA ILE A 96 8.48 17.63 1.50
C ILE A 96 8.61 19.01 2.14
N GLY A 97 8.63 19.06 3.47
CA GLY A 97 8.73 20.28 4.26
C GLY A 97 7.62 21.31 4.02
N ASP A 98 6.37 20.86 3.76
CA ASP A 98 5.21 21.72 3.50
C ASP A 98 4.11 21.52 4.55
N TYR A 99 3.16 20.62 4.31
CA TYR A 99 2.09 20.27 5.24
C TYR A 99 2.46 19.06 6.10
N PHE A 100 1.72 18.83 7.19
CA PHE A 100 1.95 17.70 8.07
C PHE A 100 0.62 17.09 8.52
N ARG A 101 0.53 16.63 9.77
CA ARG A 101 -0.64 15.93 10.33
C ARG A 101 -1.94 16.73 10.29
N ASN A 102 -1.87 18.06 10.45
CA ASN A 102 -3.06 18.93 10.54
C ASN A 102 -3.83 19.01 9.23
N GLU A 103 -3.15 18.83 8.09
CA GLU A 103 -3.76 18.85 6.77
C GLU A 103 -4.03 17.44 6.25
N VAL A 104 -3.07 16.52 6.40
CA VAL A 104 -3.20 15.18 5.81
C VAL A 104 -4.34 14.37 6.41
N ILE A 105 -4.59 14.47 7.73
CA ILE A 105 -5.64 13.69 8.39
C ILE A 105 -7.04 14.14 7.93
N PRO A 106 -7.39 15.45 7.92
CA PRO A 106 -8.64 15.90 7.32
C PRO A 106 -8.80 15.51 5.85
N TRP A 107 -7.74 15.60 5.05
CA TRP A 107 -7.78 15.20 3.64
C TRP A 107 -7.98 13.68 3.47
N ALA A 108 -7.33 12.87 4.30
CA ALA A 108 -7.53 11.43 4.29
C ALA A 108 -8.97 11.08 4.66
N TYR A 109 -9.51 11.70 5.71
CA TYR A 109 -10.91 11.53 6.10
C TYR A 109 -11.89 11.94 4.99
N GLU A 110 -11.67 13.09 4.36
CA GLU A 110 -12.46 13.57 3.23
C GLU A 110 -12.42 12.57 2.06
N LEU A 111 -11.23 12.16 1.62
CA LEU A 111 -11.07 11.21 0.52
C LEU A 111 -11.73 9.86 0.81
N LEU A 112 -11.67 9.38 2.06
CA LEU A 112 -12.28 8.11 2.44
C LEU A 112 -13.80 8.20 2.52
N THR A 113 -14.35 9.28 3.10
CA THR A 113 -15.76 9.30 3.55
C THR A 113 -16.68 10.19 2.73
N ASP A 114 -16.16 11.18 2.03
CA ASP A 114 -17.01 12.08 1.24
C ASP A 114 -17.52 11.37 -0.01
N GLU A 115 -18.83 11.44 -0.26
CA GLU A 115 -19.47 10.78 -1.41
C GLU A 115 -19.26 11.51 -2.74
N LYS A 116 -18.93 12.80 -2.71
CA LYS A 116 -18.79 13.66 -3.89
C LYS A 116 -17.35 13.81 -4.32
N THR A 117 -16.45 14.03 -3.36
CA THR A 117 -15.02 14.27 -3.60
C THR A 117 -14.17 13.04 -3.34
N GLY A 118 -14.70 12.04 -2.63
CA GLY A 118 -13.97 10.84 -2.22
C GLY A 118 -14.65 9.52 -2.59
N PHE A 119 -14.35 8.50 -1.80
CA PHE A 119 -14.78 7.11 -1.99
C PHE A 119 -16.16 6.81 -1.40
N GLY A 120 -16.69 7.68 -0.53
CA GLY A 120 -17.97 7.47 0.14
C GLY A 120 -18.02 6.20 0.99
N LEU A 121 -16.91 5.87 1.67
CA LEU A 121 -16.85 4.74 2.60
C LEU A 121 -17.69 5.05 3.85
N PRO A 122 -18.45 4.08 4.38
CA PRO A 122 -19.19 4.26 5.63
C PRO A 122 -18.23 4.53 6.79
N LYS A 123 -18.46 5.62 7.52
CA LYS A 123 -17.58 6.11 8.59
C LYS A 123 -17.44 5.12 9.73
N GLU A 124 -18.53 4.41 10.04
CA GLU A 124 -18.63 3.36 11.05
C GLU A 124 -17.85 2.09 10.68
N LYS A 125 -17.30 2.00 9.46
CA LYS A 125 -16.42 0.90 9.06
C LYS A 125 -14.95 1.28 9.04
N ILE A 126 -14.63 2.53 9.34
CA ILE A 126 -13.24 3.01 9.35
C ILE A 126 -12.68 2.84 10.76
N TYR A 127 -11.55 2.14 10.83
CA TYR A 127 -10.72 1.96 12.00
C TYR A 127 -9.35 2.58 11.75
N VAL A 128 -8.73 3.11 12.78
CA VAL A 128 -7.45 3.80 12.66
C VAL A 128 -6.52 3.36 13.77
N THR A 129 -5.30 2.97 13.41
CA THR A 129 -4.23 2.70 14.39
C THR A 129 -3.34 3.94 14.54
N TYR A 130 -2.81 4.15 15.73
CA TYR A 130 -1.90 5.25 16.02
C TYR A 130 -0.91 4.88 17.13
N ASN A 131 0.24 5.54 17.15
CA ASN A 131 1.20 5.38 18.24
C ASN A 131 0.62 5.97 19.55
N PRO A 132 0.62 5.24 20.69
CA PRO A 132 0.06 5.73 21.96
C PRO A 132 0.63 7.07 22.44
N ASP A 133 1.90 7.36 22.12
CA ASP A 133 2.56 8.61 22.47
C ASP A 133 2.15 9.78 21.54
N ASP A 134 1.57 9.49 20.38
CA ASP A 134 1.11 10.49 19.42
C ASP A 134 -0.35 10.93 19.65
N LYS A 135 -0.58 11.59 20.79
CA LYS A 135 -1.90 12.11 21.19
C LYS A 135 -2.48 13.11 20.18
N ALA A 136 -1.64 13.83 19.45
CA ALA A 136 -2.09 14.80 18.45
C ALA A 136 -2.78 14.10 17.27
N THR A 137 -2.26 12.94 16.84
CA THR A 137 -2.90 12.13 15.79
C THR A 137 -4.24 11.58 16.25
N TYR A 138 -4.34 11.08 17.49
CA TYR A 138 -5.61 10.67 18.11
C TYR A 138 -6.66 11.80 18.08
N GLU A 139 -6.31 12.99 18.58
CA GLU A 139 -7.25 14.12 18.64
C GLU A 139 -7.67 14.61 17.26
N LEU A 140 -6.77 14.56 16.26
CA LEU A 140 -7.10 14.95 14.89
C LEU A 140 -8.12 14.01 14.24
N TRP A 141 -7.94 12.69 14.38
CA TRP A 141 -8.89 11.71 13.85
C TRP A 141 -10.24 11.77 14.56
N LYS A 142 -10.23 11.89 15.89
CA LYS A 142 -11.43 12.11 16.70
C LYS A 142 -12.18 13.37 16.27
N LYS A 143 -11.46 14.46 16.01
CA LYS A 143 -12.03 15.73 15.50
C LYS A 143 -12.69 15.57 14.13
N GLN A 144 -12.19 14.69 13.27
CA GLN A 144 -12.84 14.40 11.98
C GLN A 144 -14.14 13.59 12.14
N GLY A 145 -14.37 12.99 13.31
CA GLY A 145 -15.57 12.21 13.60
C GLY A 145 -15.39 10.71 13.46
N ILE A 146 -14.15 10.20 13.57
CA ILE A 146 -13.94 8.78 13.84
C ILE A 146 -14.31 8.50 15.30
N ASP A 147 -15.10 7.45 15.51
CA ASP A 147 -15.50 7.03 16.85
C ASP A 147 -14.26 6.70 17.69
N PRO A 148 -14.12 7.22 18.92
CA PRO A 148 -12.98 6.91 19.78
C PRO A 148 -12.73 5.41 19.99
N SER A 149 -13.78 4.57 19.92
CA SER A 149 -13.67 3.12 20.05
C SER A 149 -13.02 2.43 18.83
N HIS A 150 -12.90 3.15 17.70
CA HIS A 150 -12.24 2.73 16.45
C HIS A 150 -10.80 3.29 16.33
N LEU A 151 -10.36 4.08 17.30
CA LEU A 151 -8.98 4.57 17.40
C LEU A 151 -8.17 3.58 18.26
N ILE A 152 -7.33 2.78 17.63
CA ILE A 152 -6.60 1.67 18.25
C ILE A 152 -5.15 2.09 18.52
N PRO A 153 -4.72 2.20 19.80
CA PRO A 153 -3.33 2.51 20.12
C PRO A 153 -2.44 1.28 19.90
N LEU A 154 -1.39 1.39 19.09
CA LEU A 154 -0.37 0.34 18.92
C LEU A 154 1.05 0.91 19.03
N GLU A 155 1.87 0.36 19.92
CA GLU A 155 3.29 0.76 20.05
C GLU A 155 4.09 0.52 18.74
N GLY A 156 3.64 -0.46 17.95
CA GLY A 156 4.21 -0.82 16.66
C GLY A 156 4.01 0.20 15.53
N ASN A 157 3.19 1.25 15.73
CA ASN A 157 2.96 2.32 14.75
C ASN A 157 4.20 3.21 14.54
N PHE A 158 5.19 2.66 13.85
CA PHE A 158 6.40 3.32 13.42
C PHE A 158 6.86 2.66 12.12
N TRP A 159 6.86 3.43 11.03
CA TRP A 159 7.22 2.92 9.72
C TRP A 159 8.69 3.17 9.41
N GLN A 160 9.37 2.12 8.94
CA GLN A 160 10.78 2.13 8.55
C GLN A 160 11.03 1.04 7.51
N ILE A 161 11.65 1.39 6.38
CA ILE A 161 12.06 0.43 5.35
C ILE A 161 13.55 0.51 5.07
N GLY A 162 14.33 -0.32 5.76
CA GLY A 162 15.79 -0.27 5.69
C GLY A 162 16.35 1.08 6.15
N GLU A 163 17.43 1.53 5.50
CA GLU A 163 18.01 2.86 5.71
C GLU A 163 17.26 3.93 4.93
N GLY A 164 17.11 5.09 5.56
CA GLY A 164 16.46 6.26 4.97
C GLY A 164 15.33 6.84 5.83
N PRO A 165 14.53 7.76 5.24
CA PRO A 165 13.43 8.44 5.93
C PRO A 165 12.46 7.48 6.62
N CYS A 166 12.15 7.75 7.89
CA CYS A 166 11.27 6.94 8.73
C CYS A 166 10.53 7.80 9.78
N GLY A 167 9.56 7.22 10.48
CA GLY A 167 8.87 7.92 11.56
C GLY A 167 7.62 7.21 12.08
N PRO A 168 6.98 7.78 13.12
CA PRO A 168 5.66 7.34 13.58
C PRO A 168 4.65 7.38 12.43
N ASN A 169 3.69 6.47 12.43
CA ASN A 169 2.63 6.45 11.43
C ASN A 169 1.24 6.29 12.06
N THR A 170 0.23 6.51 11.24
CA THR A 170 -1.16 6.12 11.51
C THR A 170 -1.66 5.36 10.29
N GLU A 171 -2.41 4.29 10.52
CA GLU A 171 -2.89 3.43 9.43
C GLU A 171 -4.41 3.35 9.47
N VAL A 172 -5.02 3.40 8.30
CA VAL A 172 -6.46 3.34 8.13
C VAL A 172 -6.84 1.94 7.70
N PHE A 173 -7.78 1.34 8.42
CA PHE A 173 -8.35 0.03 8.16
C PHE A 173 -9.84 0.15 7.82
N PHE A 174 -10.32 -0.78 7.00
CA PHE A 174 -11.75 -0.94 6.71
C PHE A 174 -12.28 -2.25 7.26
N ASP A 175 -13.36 -2.20 8.04
CA ASP A 175 -14.08 -3.37 8.56
C ASP A 175 -15.02 -3.96 7.49
N ARG A 176 -14.62 -5.10 6.94
CA ARG A 176 -15.42 -5.85 5.97
C ARG A 176 -16.58 -6.62 6.60
N GLY A 177 -16.64 -6.68 7.94
CA GLY A 177 -17.71 -7.24 8.73
C GLY A 177 -17.39 -8.62 9.32
N GLU A 178 -18.24 -9.04 10.26
CA GLU A 178 -18.04 -10.25 11.08
C GLU A 178 -17.90 -11.56 10.28
N LYS A 179 -18.38 -11.61 9.03
CA LYS A 179 -18.23 -12.80 8.17
C LYS A 179 -16.75 -13.16 7.91
N TYR A 180 -15.84 -12.19 8.04
CA TYR A 180 -14.39 -12.38 7.91
C TYR A 180 -13.67 -12.59 9.25
N ASP A 181 -14.41 -12.72 10.34
CA ASP A 181 -13.90 -12.96 11.69
C ASP A 181 -14.62 -14.17 12.31
N PRO A 182 -14.34 -15.39 11.82
CA PRO A 182 -15.04 -16.60 12.26
C PRO A 182 -14.79 -16.93 13.75
N LYS A 183 -13.68 -16.42 14.31
CA LYS A 183 -13.32 -16.57 15.71
C LYS A 183 -13.93 -15.48 16.61
N LYS A 184 -14.65 -14.51 16.03
CA LYS A 184 -15.30 -13.38 16.72
C LYS A 184 -14.33 -12.64 17.64
N LEU A 185 -13.10 -12.43 17.18
CA LEU A 185 -12.06 -11.73 17.92
C LEU A 185 -12.31 -10.22 17.98
N GLY A 186 -13.07 -9.67 17.02
CA GLY A 186 -13.40 -8.26 16.96
C GLY A 186 -12.14 -7.39 16.90
N LYS A 187 -12.10 -6.33 17.70
CA LYS A 187 -10.99 -5.37 17.72
C LYS A 187 -9.65 -5.96 18.13
N LYS A 188 -9.63 -7.12 18.80
CA LYS A 188 -8.38 -7.85 19.09
C LYS A 188 -7.58 -8.17 17.84
N LEU A 189 -8.25 -8.31 16.69
CA LEU A 189 -7.57 -8.47 15.41
C LEU A 189 -6.62 -7.31 15.09
N LEU A 190 -6.96 -6.09 15.51
CA LEU A 190 -6.11 -4.90 15.37
C LEU A 190 -5.21 -4.69 16.60
N GLU A 191 -5.76 -4.82 17.81
CA GLU A 191 -5.05 -4.57 19.08
C GLU A 191 -3.85 -5.51 19.26
N ASP A 192 -3.95 -6.75 18.80
CA ASP A 192 -2.91 -7.77 18.90
C ASP A 192 -2.15 -7.96 17.56
N ASP A 193 -2.35 -7.08 16.57
CA ASP A 193 -1.75 -7.14 15.22
C ASP A 193 -1.88 -8.54 14.56
N ILE A 194 -3.08 -9.12 14.64
CA ILE A 194 -3.35 -10.46 14.13
C ILE A 194 -3.70 -10.36 12.64
N GLU A 195 -2.90 -11.00 11.80
CA GLU A 195 -3.16 -11.18 10.37
C GLU A 195 -4.58 -11.71 10.12
N ASN A 196 -5.42 -10.91 9.44
CA ASN A 196 -6.84 -11.22 9.24
C ASN A 196 -7.39 -10.64 7.92
N ASP A 197 -8.59 -11.08 7.53
CA ASP A 197 -9.27 -10.61 6.31
C ASP A 197 -10.51 -9.74 6.60
N ARG A 198 -10.76 -9.39 7.88
CA ARG A 198 -11.84 -8.51 8.30
C ARG A 198 -11.43 -7.04 8.23
N PHE A 199 -10.36 -6.67 8.93
CA PHE A 199 -9.81 -5.32 8.94
C PHE A 199 -8.70 -5.24 7.90
N ILE A 200 -9.02 -4.65 6.75
CA ILE A 200 -8.04 -4.47 5.67
C ILE A 200 -7.41 -3.10 5.79
N GLU A 201 -6.10 -3.06 5.98
CA GLU A 201 -5.29 -1.84 5.92
C GLU A 201 -5.37 -1.25 4.50
N LEU A 202 -5.99 -0.07 4.39
CA LEU A 202 -6.16 0.66 3.14
C LEU A 202 -5.01 1.63 2.89
N TRP A 203 -4.55 2.32 3.92
CA TRP A 203 -3.69 3.49 3.78
C TRP A 203 -2.83 3.73 5.02
N GLY A 204 -1.50 3.68 4.84
CA GLY A 204 -0.54 4.13 5.84
C GLY A 204 -0.13 5.58 5.61
N ILE A 205 -0.15 6.38 6.67
CA ILE A 205 0.27 7.79 6.69
C ILE A 205 1.44 7.92 7.66
N VAL A 206 2.64 8.11 7.11
CA VAL A 206 3.91 8.18 7.84
C VAL A 206 4.29 9.65 8.08
N PHE A 207 4.48 9.99 9.34
CA PHE A 207 4.99 11.27 9.79
C PHE A 207 6.53 11.24 9.77
N SER A 208 7.08 11.25 8.56
CA SER A 208 8.52 11.07 8.34
C SER A 208 9.30 12.26 8.90
N GLN A 209 10.12 11.97 9.91
CA GLN A 209 10.87 12.98 10.68
C GLN A 209 12.28 12.54 11.08
N TYR A 210 12.60 11.26 10.92
CA TYR A 210 13.90 10.68 11.26
C TYR A 210 14.53 10.00 10.05
N ASN A 211 15.84 9.80 10.11
CA ASN A 211 16.59 9.02 9.14
C ASN A 211 17.10 7.73 9.81
N ALA A 212 16.57 6.59 9.38
CA ALA A 212 16.98 5.29 9.88
C ALA A 212 18.39 4.95 9.40
N GLU A 213 19.22 4.48 10.34
CA GLU A 213 20.58 4.01 10.10
C GLU A 213 20.72 2.57 10.62
N ASN A 214 21.32 1.67 9.84
CA ASN A 214 21.48 0.28 10.25
C ASN A 214 22.37 0.16 11.50
N GLY A 215 21.95 -0.70 12.44
CA GLY A 215 22.68 -0.90 13.70
C GLY A 215 22.55 0.23 14.72
N VAL A 216 21.81 1.30 14.39
CA VAL A 216 21.50 2.39 15.31
C VAL A 216 20.11 2.18 15.94
N PRO A 217 19.96 2.27 17.27
CA PRO A 217 18.66 2.24 17.91
C PRO A 217 17.78 3.43 17.48
N ARG A 218 16.47 3.23 17.32
CA ARG A 218 15.52 4.26 16.85
C ARG A 218 15.60 5.59 17.60
N LYS A 219 15.84 5.54 18.92
CA LYS A 219 15.99 6.73 19.78
C LYS A 219 17.17 7.62 19.42
N ASP A 220 18.16 7.07 18.70
CA ASP A 220 19.41 7.74 18.32
C ASP A 220 19.41 8.09 16.82
N TYR A 221 18.28 7.92 16.11
CA TYR A 221 18.14 8.34 14.72
C TYR A 221 18.21 9.86 14.59
N LYS A 222 18.94 10.32 13.58
CA LYS A 222 19.03 11.75 13.26
C LYS A 222 17.70 12.25 12.70
N GLU A 223 17.36 13.49 13.01
CA GLU A 223 16.20 14.14 12.40
C GLU A 223 16.46 14.46 10.92
N LEU A 224 15.41 14.38 10.11
CA LEU A 224 15.44 14.86 8.73
C LEU A 224 15.52 16.40 8.70
N PRO A 225 16.00 17.01 7.60
CA PRO A 225 16.05 18.47 7.47
C PRO A 225 14.69 19.17 7.59
N SER A 226 13.61 18.44 7.35
CA SER A 226 12.24 18.92 7.52
C SER A 226 11.29 17.78 7.89
N LYS A 227 10.15 18.13 8.48
CA LYS A 227 9.06 17.18 8.73
C LYS A 227 8.29 16.95 7.44
N ASN A 228 8.11 15.68 7.09
CA ASN A 228 7.57 15.25 5.82
C ASN A 228 6.35 14.36 6.01
N ILE A 229 5.53 14.26 4.98
CA ILE A 229 4.47 13.25 4.89
C ILE A 229 4.85 12.28 3.79
N ASP A 230 4.91 11.01 4.14
CA ASP A 230 4.97 9.90 3.21
C ASP A 230 3.69 9.07 3.42
N THR A 231 3.01 8.71 2.34
CA THR A 231 1.84 7.84 2.45
C THR A 231 1.87 6.75 1.40
N GLY A 232 1.29 5.60 1.73
CA GLY A 232 1.05 4.53 0.77
C GLY A 232 -0.30 3.89 1.00
N ALA A 233 -1.13 3.88 -0.04
CA ALA A 233 -2.38 3.13 -0.06
C ALA A 233 -2.37 2.06 -1.17
N GLY A 234 -2.79 0.85 -0.84
CA GLY A 234 -2.79 -0.26 -1.79
C GLY A 234 -3.99 -0.16 -2.75
N LEU A 235 -3.73 0.10 -4.03
CA LEU A 235 -4.80 0.24 -5.04
C LEU A 235 -5.70 -1.00 -5.06
N GLU A 236 -5.11 -2.19 -5.10
CA GLU A 236 -5.82 -3.46 -5.16
C GLU A 236 -6.73 -3.68 -3.93
N ARG A 237 -6.30 -3.20 -2.75
CA ARG A 237 -7.07 -3.33 -1.51
C ARG A 237 -8.27 -2.38 -1.54
N ILE A 238 -8.08 -1.13 -1.97
CA ILE A 238 -9.18 -0.17 -2.14
C ILE A 238 -10.18 -0.68 -3.18
N ALA A 239 -9.70 -1.20 -4.31
CA ALA A 239 -10.55 -1.79 -5.34
C ALA A 239 -11.40 -2.95 -4.80
N CYS A 240 -10.80 -3.84 -4.01
CA CYS A 240 -11.50 -4.95 -3.35
C CYS A 240 -12.65 -4.45 -2.47
N ILE A 241 -12.41 -3.42 -1.66
CA ILE A 241 -13.45 -2.82 -0.83
C ILE A 241 -14.54 -2.17 -1.68
N LEU A 242 -14.18 -1.27 -2.59
CA LEU A 242 -15.16 -0.49 -3.38
C LEU A 242 -16.02 -1.36 -4.31
N GLN A 243 -15.45 -2.44 -4.82
CA GLN A 243 -16.16 -3.39 -5.70
C GLN A 243 -16.88 -4.49 -4.92
N GLY A 244 -16.67 -4.57 -3.60
CA GLY A 244 -17.31 -5.57 -2.73
C GLY A 244 -16.88 -7.00 -3.05
N THR A 245 -15.64 -7.20 -3.52
CA THR A 245 -15.14 -8.51 -3.90
C THR A 245 -14.62 -9.31 -2.70
N GLU A 246 -14.47 -10.63 -2.88
CA GLU A 246 -14.04 -11.53 -1.80
C GLU A 246 -12.53 -11.42 -1.52
N THR A 247 -11.72 -11.27 -2.56
CA THR A 247 -10.30 -10.97 -2.47
C THR A 247 -9.93 -9.91 -3.51
N ASN A 248 -8.67 -9.46 -3.48
CA ASN A 248 -8.16 -8.57 -4.52
C ASN A 248 -8.21 -9.22 -5.92
N PHE A 249 -8.22 -10.55 -6.01
CA PHE A 249 -8.16 -11.29 -7.27
C PHE A 249 -9.48 -11.27 -8.05
N GLU A 250 -10.61 -11.00 -7.41
CA GLU A 250 -11.90 -10.87 -8.10
C GLU A 250 -12.22 -9.43 -8.55
N THR A 251 -11.30 -8.49 -8.32
CA THR A 251 -11.41 -7.11 -8.81
C THR A 251 -11.18 -7.02 -10.32
N ASP A 252 -11.61 -5.91 -10.93
CA ASP A 252 -11.33 -5.58 -12.33
C ASP A 252 -9.84 -5.58 -12.70
N LEU A 253 -8.93 -5.42 -11.72
CA LEU A 253 -7.48 -5.43 -11.90
C LEU A 253 -6.91 -6.84 -12.19
N PHE A 254 -7.59 -7.89 -11.77
CA PHE A 254 -7.12 -9.28 -11.89
C PHE A 254 -8.06 -10.18 -12.68
N LYS A 255 -9.37 -9.92 -12.59
CA LYS A 255 -10.40 -10.77 -13.20
C LYS A 255 -10.16 -11.03 -14.70
N PRO A 256 -9.79 -10.05 -15.54
CA PRO A 256 -9.50 -10.32 -16.95
C PRO A 256 -8.32 -11.28 -17.17
N ILE A 257 -7.30 -11.22 -16.30
CA ILE A 257 -6.14 -12.13 -16.36
C ILE A 257 -6.56 -13.54 -15.95
N ILE A 258 -7.36 -13.66 -14.90
CA ILE A 258 -7.90 -14.93 -14.41
C ILE A 258 -8.77 -15.60 -15.47
N GLU A 259 -9.67 -14.85 -16.12
CA GLU A 259 -10.53 -15.33 -17.20
C GLU A 259 -9.70 -15.82 -18.41
N GLU A 260 -8.60 -15.14 -18.72
CA GLU A 260 -7.68 -15.59 -19.77
C GLU A 260 -6.95 -16.89 -19.39
N VAL A 261 -6.51 -17.02 -18.13
CA VAL A 261 -5.95 -18.27 -17.61
C VAL A 261 -7.00 -19.39 -17.66
N GLU A 262 -8.28 -19.12 -17.40
CA GLU A 262 -9.37 -20.12 -17.51
C GLU A 262 -9.49 -20.59 -18.96
N ARG A 263 -9.49 -19.64 -19.89
CA ARG A 263 -9.59 -19.91 -21.34
C ARG A 263 -8.42 -20.76 -21.83
N MET A 264 -7.20 -20.44 -21.40
CA MET A 264 -5.99 -21.16 -21.82
C MET A 264 -5.87 -22.55 -21.19
N SER A 265 -6.16 -22.67 -19.90
CA SER A 265 -6.02 -23.93 -19.16
C SER A 265 -7.21 -24.88 -19.33
N ARG A 266 -8.37 -24.36 -19.76
CA ARG A 266 -9.67 -25.06 -19.77
C ARG A 266 -10.11 -25.55 -18.39
N LYS A 267 -9.56 -24.96 -17.32
CA LYS A 267 -9.97 -25.19 -15.93
C LYS A 267 -10.76 -23.99 -15.42
N LYS A 268 -11.59 -24.22 -14.39
CA LYS A 268 -12.41 -23.17 -13.77
C LYS A 268 -11.73 -22.58 -12.55
N TYR A 269 -11.92 -21.28 -12.32
CA TYR A 269 -11.44 -20.55 -11.16
C TYR A 269 -12.31 -20.83 -9.92
N GLU A 270 -12.18 -22.04 -9.39
CA GLU A 270 -12.96 -22.53 -8.25
C GLU A 270 -12.23 -23.66 -7.51
N GLY A 271 -12.63 -23.92 -6.26
CA GLY A 271 -12.09 -25.02 -5.46
C GLY A 271 -10.57 -24.99 -5.36
N GLU A 272 -9.92 -26.12 -5.69
CA GLU A 272 -8.47 -26.28 -5.65
C GLU A 272 -7.71 -25.42 -6.69
N ASN A 273 -8.41 -24.94 -7.72
CA ASN A 273 -7.80 -24.11 -8.77
C ASN A 273 -7.66 -22.64 -8.36
N LEU A 274 -8.27 -22.19 -7.27
CA LEU A 274 -8.17 -20.79 -6.83
C LEU A 274 -6.71 -20.36 -6.64
N LEU A 275 -5.92 -21.15 -5.90
CA LEU A 275 -4.53 -20.82 -5.62
C LEU A 275 -3.66 -20.75 -6.90
N PRO A 276 -3.63 -21.78 -7.77
CA PRO A 276 -2.88 -21.72 -9.04
C PRO A 276 -3.19 -20.48 -9.88
N PHE A 277 -4.47 -20.15 -10.05
CA PHE A 277 -4.90 -19.01 -10.85
C PHE A 277 -4.45 -17.67 -10.27
N ARG A 278 -4.61 -17.50 -8.95
CA ARG A 278 -4.15 -16.29 -8.24
C ARG A 278 -2.65 -16.09 -8.40
N VAL A 279 -1.86 -17.16 -8.21
CA VAL A 279 -0.40 -17.12 -8.35
C VAL A 279 0.00 -16.78 -9.79
N ILE A 280 -0.61 -17.42 -10.79
CA ILE A 280 -0.32 -17.15 -12.21
C ILE A 280 -0.66 -15.69 -12.55
N ALA A 281 -1.81 -15.19 -12.12
CA ALA A 281 -2.25 -13.82 -12.42
C ALA A 281 -1.33 -12.76 -11.79
N ASP A 282 -0.97 -12.90 -10.53
CA ASP A 282 -0.01 -12.01 -9.85
C ASP A 282 1.37 -12.05 -10.52
N HIS A 283 1.90 -13.26 -10.73
CA HIS A 283 3.24 -13.42 -11.29
C HIS A 283 3.32 -12.93 -12.75
N ALA A 284 2.24 -13.08 -13.54
CA ALA A 284 2.16 -12.51 -14.87
C ALA A 284 2.29 -10.98 -14.83
N ARG A 285 1.54 -10.28 -13.95
CA ARG A 285 1.69 -8.82 -13.76
C ARG A 285 3.13 -8.46 -13.37
N CYS A 286 3.68 -9.13 -12.36
CA CYS A 286 5.04 -8.86 -11.88
C CYS A 286 6.09 -9.01 -12.99
N LEU A 287 6.03 -10.10 -13.75
CA LEU A 287 6.98 -10.36 -14.84
C LEU A 287 6.83 -9.34 -15.95
N THR A 288 5.61 -9.04 -16.39
CA THR A 288 5.36 -8.06 -17.46
C THR A 288 5.94 -6.70 -17.10
N PHE A 289 5.63 -6.17 -15.92
CA PHE A 289 6.11 -4.84 -15.52
C PHE A 289 7.62 -4.82 -15.25
N ALA A 290 8.18 -5.84 -14.60
CA ALA A 290 9.61 -5.87 -14.31
C ALA A 290 10.45 -5.97 -15.61
N LEU A 291 10.05 -6.81 -16.56
CA LEU A 291 10.73 -6.95 -17.85
C LEU A 291 10.59 -5.67 -18.69
N ASN A 292 9.41 -5.03 -18.66
CA ASN A 292 9.20 -3.75 -19.34
C ASN A 292 10.08 -2.62 -18.78
N ASP A 293 10.36 -2.63 -17.47
CA ASP A 293 11.27 -1.67 -16.82
C ASP A 293 12.76 -2.01 -17.03
N GLY A 294 13.06 -2.98 -17.91
CA GLY A 294 14.43 -3.32 -18.35
C GLY A 294 15.10 -4.44 -17.55
N ALA A 295 14.39 -5.09 -16.63
CA ALA A 295 14.93 -6.25 -15.95
C ALA A 295 14.98 -7.45 -16.91
N TYR A 296 15.87 -8.40 -16.65
CA TYR A 296 16.02 -9.61 -17.45
C TYR A 296 16.27 -10.81 -16.55
N PHE A 297 16.01 -12.01 -17.07
CA PHE A 297 16.27 -13.25 -16.34
C PHE A 297 17.78 -13.51 -16.22
N SER A 298 18.24 -13.89 -15.03
CA SER A 298 19.64 -14.24 -14.78
C SER A 298 19.76 -15.26 -13.64
N ASN A 299 20.98 -15.69 -13.32
CA ASN A 299 21.26 -16.57 -12.19
C ASN A 299 21.50 -15.82 -10.87
N GLU A 300 21.53 -14.48 -10.88
CA GLU A 300 21.91 -13.67 -9.73
C GLU A 300 21.01 -12.43 -9.55
N GLY A 301 20.96 -11.89 -8.34
CA GLY A 301 20.24 -10.64 -8.04
C GLY A 301 18.78 -10.61 -8.51
N ARG A 302 18.37 -9.49 -9.12
CA ARG A 302 17.00 -9.26 -9.63
C ARG A 302 16.56 -10.33 -10.62
N GLY A 303 17.44 -10.69 -11.55
CA GLY A 303 17.11 -11.67 -12.60
C GLY A 303 16.91 -13.08 -12.06
N TYR A 304 17.56 -13.44 -10.94
CA TYR A 304 17.28 -14.69 -10.24
C TYR A 304 15.89 -14.68 -9.59
N VAL A 305 15.48 -13.55 -9.00
CA VAL A 305 14.13 -13.40 -8.44
C VAL A 305 13.07 -13.58 -9.54
N LEU A 306 13.21 -12.89 -10.67
CA LEU A 306 12.27 -13.06 -11.79
C LEU A 306 12.26 -14.50 -12.32
N ARG A 307 13.41 -15.16 -12.37
CA ARG A 307 13.50 -16.57 -12.74
C ARG A 307 12.74 -17.48 -11.78
N ARG A 308 12.77 -17.21 -10.47
CA ARG A 308 11.98 -17.96 -9.49
C ARG A 308 10.48 -17.73 -9.68
N ILE A 309 10.08 -16.48 -9.89
CA ILE A 309 8.68 -16.09 -10.13
C ILE A 309 8.12 -16.82 -11.36
N VAL A 310 8.81 -16.76 -12.52
CA VAL A 310 8.33 -17.46 -13.73
C VAL A 310 8.27 -18.97 -13.54
N ARG A 311 9.27 -19.58 -12.89
CA ARG A 311 9.28 -21.02 -12.62
C ARG A 311 8.15 -21.43 -11.67
N ARG A 312 7.83 -20.61 -10.68
CA ARG A 312 6.70 -20.83 -9.77
C ARG A 312 5.37 -20.76 -10.52
N ALA A 313 5.17 -19.74 -11.36
CA ALA A 313 3.97 -19.64 -12.20
C ALA A 313 3.83 -20.85 -13.15
N MET A 314 4.93 -21.26 -13.80
CA MET A 314 4.94 -22.45 -14.67
C MET A 314 4.59 -23.73 -13.92
N ARG A 315 5.05 -23.90 -12.68
CA ARG A 315 4.72 -25.07 -11.86
C ARG A 315 3.23 -25.13 -11.54
N PHE A 316 2.60 -24.00 -11.22
CA PHE A 316 1.15 -23.94 -10.99
C PHE A 316 0.33 -24.10 -12.28
N GLY A 317 0.94 -23.86 -13.45
CA GLY A 317 0.30 -24.09 -14.75
C GLY A 317 0.32 -25.53 -15.24
N GLN A 318 1.12 -26.41 -14.63
CA GLN A 318 1.15 -27.87 -14.91
C GLN A 318 -0.01 -28.57 -14.19
#